data_AF-A0A100JIE7-F1
#
_entry.id   AF-A0A100JIE7-F1
#
_cell.length_a   1.000
_cell.length_b   1.000
_cell.length_c   1.000
_cell.angle_alpha   90.00
_cell.angle_beta   90.00
_cell.angle_gamma   90.00
#
_symmetry.space_group_name_H-M   'P 1'
#
loop_
_entity.id
_entity.type
_entity.pdbx_description
1 polymer ?
#
loop_
_entity_poly.entity_id
_entity_poly.type
_entity_poly.pdbx_seq_one_letter_code
_entity_poly.pdbx_strand_id
1 'polypeptide(L)'
;MAAAGLRALLRTVRYEVLPTGATEEKVLAHVPRDVVVTVTASPVKGLEPTLDLTGRLAAHGYRVVPHVPARLLRDDRHLKEVVDRLREAGVDDVFVPAGDADPPAGPYDGALPVLRRLSELGGPFARVGVTGYPESHPLIHDDVTVQAMWDKREHATYVVSNLCFDPRVLGEWLARVRRRDVTLPVHVGVAGPVQRAKLLSMATKIGVGESTRFLTRHASWFVRFAAPGGYAPEKLLNRTEKALTDPASGVAGLHLFTFNQIAETERWRRSLLDRLEG
;
A
#
# COMPACT_ATOMS: atom_id res chain seq x y z
N MET A 1 7.88 19.52 19.26
CA MET A 1 7.32 19.66 17.90
C MET A 1 7.47 18.38 17.09
N ALA A 2 8.69 17.83 16.99
CA ALA A 2 8.99 16.53 16.37
C ALA A 2 8.00 15.40 16.78
N ALA A 3 8.01 15.00 18.05
CA ALA A 3 7.16 13.92 18.57
C ALA A 3 5.64 14.08 18.28
N ALA A 4 5.15 15.32 18.18
CA ALA A 4 3.75 15.59 17.88
C ALA A 4 3.39 15.26 16.42
N GLY A 5 4.29 15.53 15.47
CA GLY A 5 4.08 15.22 14.06
C GLY A 5 4.08 13.71 13.82
N LEU A 6 5.04 12.98 14.41
CA LEU A 6 5.06 11.52 14.31
C LEU A 6 3.84 10.87 14.97
N ARG A 7 3.39 11.39 16.12
CA ARG A 7 2.14 10.96 16.78
C ARG A 7 0.92 11.15 15.87
N ALA A 8 0.81 12.28 15.16
CA ALA A 8 -0.28 12.52 14.22
C ALA A 8 -0.27 11.50 13.04
N LEU A 9 0.91 11.20 12.51
CA LEU A 9 1.08 10.19 11.46
C LEU A 9 0.73 8.77 11.94
N LEU A 10 1.12 8.41 13.17
CA LEU A 10 0.77 7.13 13.78
C LEU A 10 -0.72 7.02 14.13
N ARG A 11 -1.43 8.13 14.30
CA ARG A 11 -2.90 8.13 14.39
C ARG A 11 -3.57 7.98 13.03
N THR A 12 -2.91 8.42 11.96
CA THR A 12 -3.44 8.37 10.60
C THR A 12 -2.80 7.25 9.79
N VAL A 13 -3.09 6.00 10.18
CA VAL A 13 -2.53 4.80 9.56
C VAL A 13 -3.56 4.06 8.71
N ARG A 14 -3.07 3.30 7.74
CA ARG A 14 -3.80 2.26 7.02
C ARG A 14 -3.04 0.94 7.12
N TYR A 15 -3.74 -0.18 7.21
CA TYR A 15 -3.12 -1.51 7.32
C TYR A 15 -3.32 -2.31 6.04
N GLU A 16 -2.22 -2.62 5.38
CA GLU A 16 -2.24 -3.55 4.25
C GLU A 16 -2.23 -5.00 4.73
N VAL A 17 -3.19 -5.78 4.24
CA VAL A 17 -3.35 -7.20 4.53
C VAL A 17 -3.43 -8.02 3.25
N LEU A 18 -2.95 -9.25 3.31
CA LEU A 18 -3.04 -10.21 2.22
C LEU A 18 -4.30 -11.07 2.40
N PRO A 19 -5.05 -11.38 1.33
CA PRO A 19 -6.27 -12.19 1.42
C PRO A 19 -5.96 -13.67 1.64
N THR A 20 -5.74 -14.04 2.90
CA THR A 20 -5.50 -15.42 3.34
C THR A 20 -6.65 -15.87 4.25
N GLY A 21 -6.82 -17.18 4.42
CA GLY A 21 -7.95 -17.72 5.21
C GLY A 21 -8.06 -17.17 6.63
N ALA A 22 -6.94 -16.85 7.28
CA ALA A 22 -6.90 -16.32 8.65
C ALA A 22 -6.92 -14.78 8.74
N THR A 23 -7.01 -14.06 7.61
CA THR A 23 -6.88 -12.60 7.61
C THR A 23 -8.08 -11.93 8.27
N GLU A 24 -9.30 -12.34 7.92
CA GLU A 24 -10.53 -11.77 8.48
C GLU A 24 -10.55 -11.85 10.01
N GLU A 25 -10.35 -13.04 10.56
CA GLU A 25 -10.32 -13.27 12.01
C GLU A 25 -9.28 -12.39 12.72
N LYS A 26 -8.06 -12.29 12.16
CA LYS A 26 -7.00 -11.45 12.73
C LYS A 26 -7.31 -9.96 12.67
N VAL A 27 -7.94 -9.50 11.59
CA VAL A 27 -8.37 -8.10 11.48
C VAL A 27 -9.41 -7.83 12.56
N LEU A 28 -10.45 -8.66 12.67
CA LEU A 28 -11.52 -8.50 13.67
C LEU A 28 -10.99 -8.53 15.12
N ALA A 29 -10.01 -9.40 15.40
CA ALA A 29 -9.45 -9.55 16.74
C ALA A 29 -8.53 -8.40 17.16
N HIS A 30 -7.91 -7.68 16.21
CA HIS A 30 -6.78 -6.81 16.53
C HIS A 30 -6.81 -5.41 15.92
N VAL A 31 -7.63 -5.15 14.89
CA VAL A 31 -7.63 -3.87 14.18
C VAL A 31 -8.83 -3.04 14.62
N PRO A 32 -8.63 -1.84 15.19
CA PRO A 32 -9.72 -0.90 15.46
C PRO A 32 -10.51 -0.53 14.20
N ARG A 33 -11.82 -0.27 14.33
CA ARG A 33 -12.71 -0.01 13.19
C ARG A 33 -12.44 1.30 12.46
N ASP A 34 -11.83 2.26 13.16
CA ASP A 34 -11.38 3.54 12.61
C ASP A 34 -10.10 3.42 11.77
N VAL A 35 -9.39 2.29 11.83
CA VAL A 35 -8.24 2.02 10.97
C VAL A 35 -8.71 1.48 9.62
N VAL A 36 -8.31 2.16 8.55
CA VAL A 36 -8.57 1.71 7.17
C VAL A 36 -7.76 0.45 6.88
N VAL A 37 -8.42 -0.57 6.32
CA VAL A 37 -7.77 -1.82 5.90
C VAL A 37 -7.62 -1.81 4.38
N THR A 38 -6.42 -2.04 3.86
CA THR A 38 -6.20 -2.23 2.42
C THR A 38 -5.97 -3.70 2.12
N VAL A 39 -6.57 -4.22 1.06
CA VAL A 39 -6.49 -5.66 0.73
C VAL A 39 -5.74 -5.83 -0.58
N THR A 40 -4.63 -6.56 -0.54
CA THR A 40 -3.80 -6.80 -1.72
C THR A 40 -4.39 -7.86 -2.65
N ALA A 41 -3.96 -7.84 -3.91
CA ALA A 41 -4.27 -8.87 -4.89
C ALA A 41 -3.00 -9.62 -5.31
N SER A 42 -3.09 -10.94 -5.45
CA SER A 42 -1.98 -11.77 -5.97
C SER A 42 -2.15 -11.95 -7.49
N PRO A 43 -1.07 -11.84 -8.28
CA PRO A 43 -1.12 -12.12 -9.71
C PRO A 43 -1.54 -13.56 -10.02
N VAL A 44 -1.25 -14.51 -9.11
CA VAL A 44 -1.56 -15.94 -9.28
C VAL A 44 -2.99 -16.26 -8.87
N LYS A 45 -3.46 -15.69 -7.76
CA LYS A 45 -4.80 -15.96 -7.24
C LYS A 45 -5.89 -15.09 -7.88
N GLY A 46 -5.49 -14.11 -8.70
CA GLY A 46 -6.39 -13.17 -9.33
C GLY A 46 -7.02 -12.20 -8.33
N LEU A 47 -8.11 -11.57 -8.77
CA LEU A 47 -8.77 -10.49 -8.03
C LEU A 47 -9.80 -11.01 -7.02
N GLU A 48 -10.39 -12.18 -7.25
CA GLU A 48 -11.51 -12.72 -6.46
C GLU A 48 -11.25 -12.77 -4.94
N PRO A 49 -10.12 -13.30 -4.43
CA PRO A 49 -9.88 -13.33 -2.98
C PRO A 49 -9.85 -11.93 -2.34
N THR A 50 -9.44 -10.92 -3.12
CA THR A 50 -9.42 -9.52 -2.70
C THR A 50 -10.83 -8.98 -2.56
N LEU A 51 -11.68 -9.22 -3.56
CA LEU A 51 -13.08 -8.76 -3.58
C LEU A 51 -13.89 -9.46 -2.48
N ASP A 52 -13.69 -10.77 -2.29
CA ASP A 52 -14.35 -11.56 -1.25
C ASP A 52 -13.99 -11.05 0.15
N LEU A 53 -12.70 -10.87 0.44
CA LEU A 53 -12.27 -10.36 1.74
C LEU A 53 -12.72 -8.90 1.95
N THR A 54 -12.73 -8.10 0.89
CA THR A 54 -13.23 -6.71 0.94
C THR A 54 -14.69 -6.66 1.35
N GLY A 55 -15.55 -7.46 0.69
CA GLY A 55 -16.97 -7.53 1.04
C GLY A 55 -17.20 -8.00 2.47
N ARG A 56 -16.48 -9.03 2.93
CA ARG A 56 -16.61 -9.52 4.31
C ARG A 56 -16.19 -8.47 5.34
N LEU A 57 -15.02 -7.85 5.18
CA LEU A 57 -14.54 -6.81 6.10
C LEU A 57 -15.43 -5.57 6.10
N ALA A 58 -15.95 -5.17 4.94
CA ALA A 58 -16.92 -4.08 4.82
C ALA A 58 -18.24 -4.41 5.54
N ALA A 59 -18.74 -5.65 5.42
CA ALA A 59 -19.94 -6.11 6.15
C ALA A 59 -19.75 -6.08 7.68
N HIS A 60 -18.51 -6.20 8.16
CA HIS A 60 -18.20 -6.01 9.58
C HIS A 60 -18.10 -4.53 9.99
N GLY A 61 -18.15 -3.58 9.06
CA GLY A 61 -18.06 -2.14 9.32
C GLY A 61 -16.66 -1.54 9.22
N TYR A 62 -15.68 -2.23 8.63
CA TYR A 62 -14.41 -1.59 8.28
C TYR A 62 -14.56 -0.72 7.03
N ARG A 63 -13.83 0.39 6.99
CA ARG A 63 -13.51 1.04 5.71
C ARG A 63 -12.39 0.25 5.03
N VAL A 64 -12.67 -0.29 3.86
CA VAL A 64 -11.75 -1.16 3.12
C VAL A 64 -11.35 -0.52 1.80
N VAL A 65 -10.06 -0.60 1.45
CA VAL A 65 -9.50 -0.17 0.17
C VAL A 65 -8.96 -1.39 -0.57
N PRO A 66 -9.71 -1.98 -1.52
CA PRO A 66 -9.21 -3.08 -2.33
C PRO A 66 -8.13 -2.60 -3.29
N HIS A 67 -7.12 -3.43 -3.51
CA HIS A 67 -6.19 -3.27 -4.62
C HIS A 67 -6.86 -3.84 -5.87
N VAL A 68 -6.90 -3.04 -6.93
CA VAL A 68 -7.40 -3.45 -8.26
C VAL A 68 -6.26 -3.29 -9.25
N PRO A 69 -5.33 -4.27 -9.33
CA PRO A 69 -4.20 -4.16 -10.25
C PRO A 69 -4.68 -4.23 -11.70
N ALA A 70 -4.24 -3.27 -12.51
CA ALA A 70 -4.65 -3.15 -13.91
C ALA A 70 -4.42 -4.44 -14.71
N ARG A 71 -3.26 -5.08 -14.55
CA ARG A 71 -2.88 -6.31 -15.28
C ARG A 71 -3.70 -7.55 -14.88
N LEU A 72 -4.57 -7.47 -13.87
CA LEU A 72 -5.52 -8.53 -13.51
C LEU A 72 -6.93 -8.34 -14.10
N LEU A 73 -7.21 -7.17 -14.67
CA LEU A 73 -8.46 -6.92 -15.35
C LEU A 73 -8.41 -7.53 -16.75
N ARG A 74 -9.52 -8.17 -17.14
CA ARG A 74 -9.60 -8.98 -18.37
C ARG A 74 -10.03 -8.13 -19.56
N ASP A 75 -10.94 -7.20 -19.31
CA ASP A 75 -11.49 -6.26 -20.27
C ASP A 75 -12.30 -5.18 -19.51
N ASP A 76 -12.91 -4.26 -20.26
CA ASP A 76 -13.78 -3.20 -19.73
C ASP A 76 -15.03 -3.72 -19.02
N ARG A 77 -15.56 -4.88 -19.46
CA ARG A 77 -16.73 -5.50 -18.83
C ARG A 77 -16.36 -6.00 -17.44
N HIS A 78 -15.24 -6.68 -17.31
CA HIS A 78 -14.71 -7.14 -16.03
C HIS A 78 -14.43 -5.96 -15.10
N LEU A 79 -13.89 -4.85 -15.62
CA LEU A 79 -13.73 -3.62 -14.83
C LEU A 79 -15.08 -3.12 -14.29
N LYS A 80 -16.13 -3.07 -15.13
CA LYS A 80 -17.46 -2.66 -14.69
C LYS A 80 -18.03 -3.62 -13.63
N GLU A 81 -17.92 -4.93 -13.82
CA GLU A 81 -18.37 -5.95 -12.86
C GLU A 81 -17.67 -5.77 -11.50
N VAL A 82 -16.35 -5.51 -11.50
CA VAL A 82 -15.59 -5.20 -10.29
C VAL A 82 -16.09 -3.91 -9.63
N VAL A 83 -16.33 -2.85 -10.40
CA VAL A 83 -16.85 -1.58 -9.89
C VAL A 83 -18.21 -1.77 -9.22
N ASP A 84 -19.16 -2.40 -9.93
CA ASP A 84 -20.52 -2.62 -9.43
C ASP A 84 -20.47 -3.39 -8.10
N ARG A 85 -19.70 -4.49 -8.04
CA ARG A 85 -19.53 -5.31 -6.84
C ARG A 85 -18.92 -4.54 -5.67
N LEU A 86 -17.91 -3.72 -5.91
CA LEU A 86 -17.29 -2.91 -4.85
C LEU A 86 -18.26 -1.84 -4.33
N ARG A 87 -19.05 -1.22 -5.22
CA ARG A 87 -20.06 -0.24 -4.86
C ARG A 87 -21.21 -0.86 -4.05
N GLU A 88 -21.66 -2.05 -4.42
CA GLU A 88 -22.65 -2.83 -3.66
C GLU A 88 -22.14 -3.16 -2.25
N ALA A 89 -20.84 -3.42 -2.10
CA ALA A 89 -20.20 -3.64 -0.80
C ALA A 89 -19.95 -2.33 -0.01
N GLY A 90 -20.37 -1.17 -0.51
CA GLY A 90 -20.22 0.13 0.15
C GLY A 90 -18.80 0.71 0.05
N VAL A 91 -17.95 0.22 -0.85
CA VAL A 91 -16.59 0.74 -1.04
C VAL A 91 -16.62 2.11 -1.73
N ASP A 92 -15.92 3.06 -1.11
CA ASP A 92 -15.80 4.45 -1.58
C ASP A 92 -14.37 4.83 -2.03
N ASP A 93 -13.39 3.96 -1.78
CA ASP A 93 -11.97 4.18 -2.02
C ASP A 93 -11.32 2.92 -2.63
N VAL A 94 -10.54 3.08 -3.70
CA VAL A 94 -9.82 1.98 -4.37
C VAL A 94 -8.36 2.34 -4.63
N PHE A 95 -7.48 1.34 -4.59
CA PHE A 95 -6.07 1.51 -4.98
C PHE A 95 -5.80 0.80 -6.30
N VAL A 96 -5.31 1.53 -7.31
CA VAL A 96 -5.11 1.02 -8.67
C VAL A 96 -3.61 0.99 -9.01
N PRO A 97 -2.89 -0.08 -8.65
CA PRO A 97 -1.53 -0.31 -9.13
C PRO A 97 -1.54 -0.86 -10.56
N ALA A 98 -0.37 -0.88 -11.22
CA ALA A 98 -0.22 -1.58 -12.49
C ALA A 98 -0.41 -3.10 -12.30
N GLY A 99 0.19 -3.66 -11.25
CA GLY A 99 0.20 -5.10 -11.00
C GLY A 99 1.34 -5.84 -11.71
N ASP A 100 1.51 -7.11 -11.35
CA ASP A 100 2.66 -7.92 -11.75
C ASP A 100 2.27 -9.16 -12.57
N ALA A 101 1.01 -9.30 -12.96
CA ALA A 101 0.57 -10.41 -13.80
C ALA A 101 1.24 -10.33 -15.17
N ASP A 102 1.96 -11.38 -15.56
CA ASP A 102 2.74 -11.42 -16.79
C ASP A 102 2.57 -12.80 -17.47
N PRO A 103 1.94 -12.85 -18.67
CA PRO A 103 1.37 -11.73 -19.40
C PRO A 103 0.18 -11.06 -18.66
N PRO A 104 -0.19 -9.80 -18.98
CA PRO A 104 -1.42 -9.21 -18.48
C PRO A 104 -2.64 -10.08 -18.84
N ALA A 105 -3.65 -10.11 -17.98
CA ALA A 105 -4.89 -10.88 -18.22
C ALA A 105 -5.78 -10.29 -19.33
N GLY A 106 -5.51 -9.05 -19.73
CA GLY A 106 -6.34 -8.25 -20.63
C GLY A 106 -5.56 -7.09 -21.25
N PRO A 107 -6.23 -6.04 -21.75
CA PRO A 107 -5.61 -4.97 -22.53
C PRO A 107 -4.82 -3.94 -21.69
N TYR A 108 -4.78 -4.09 -20.37
CA TYR A 108 -4.23 -3.07 -19.48
C TYR A 108 -2.80 -3.41 -19.03
N ASP A 109 -1.81 -2.76 -19.64
CA ASP A 109 -0.41 -2.87 -19.23
C ASP A 109 -0.03 -2.03 -18.00
N GLY A 110 -0.91 -1.11 -17.61
CA GLY A 110 -0.66 -0.19 -16.50
C GLY A 110 -1.91 0.49 -15.97
N ALA A 111 -1.75 1.22 -14.86
CA ALA A 111 -2.87 1.82 -14.13
C ALA A 111 -3.58 2.96 -14.89
N LEU A 112 -2.88 3.73 -15.73
CA LEU A 112 -3.46 4.93 -16.35
C LEU A 112 -4.69 4.63 -17.24
N PRO A 113 -4.66 3.63 -18.15
CA PRO A 113 -5.86 3.22 -18.88
C PRO A 113 -7.05 2.89 -17.98
N VAL A 114 -6.85 2.16 -16.88
CA VAL A 114 -7.92 1.80 -15.94
C VAL A 114 -8.49 3.05 -15.26
N LEU A 115 -7.63 3.98 -14.83
CA LEU A 115 -8.05 5.24 -14.20
C LEU A 115 -8.89 6.12 -15.14
N ARG A 116 -8.54 6.15 -16.44
CA ARG A 116 -9.35 6.82 -17.47
C ARG A 116 -10.71 6.18 -17.61
N ARG A 117 -10.77 4.85 -17.72
CA ARG A 117 -12.05 4.12 -17.80
C ARG A 117 -12.92 4.33 -16.56
N LEU A 118 -12.34 4.37 -15.36
CA LEU A 118 -13.08 4.73 -14.14
C LEU A 118 -13.66 6.15 -14.21
N SER A 119 -12.92 7.11 -14.78
CA SER A 119 -13.40 8.48 -14.96
C SER A 119 -14.55 8.54 -15.98
N GLU A 120 -14.45 7.78 -17.07
CA GLU A 120 -15.50 7.66 -18.10
C GLU A 120 -16.76 6.94 -17.60
N LEU A 121 -16.62 6.05 -16.60
CA LEU A 121 -17.73 5.47 -15.84
C LEU A 121 -18.37 6.45 -14.84
N GLY A 122 -17.98 7.73 -14.87
CA GLY A 122 -18.53 8.77 -14.01
C GLY A 122 -17.83 8.90 -12.66
N GLY A 123 -16.62 8.35 -12.49
CA GLY A 123 -15.88 8.43 -11.24
C GLY A 123 -16.59 7.72 -10.08
N PRO A 124 -16.73 6.37 -10.14
CA PRO A 124 -17.59 5.62 -9.22
C PRO A 124 -17.12 5.66 -7.76
N PHE A 125 -15.86 6.00 -7.51
CA PHE A 125 -15.27 6.07 -6.17
C PHE A 125 -14.95 7.51 -5.80
N ALA A 126 -15.23 7.89 -4.56
CA ALA A 126 -14.88 9.20 -4.03
C ALA A 126 -13.36 9.40 -3.93
N ARG A 127 -12.64 8.28 -3.79
CA ARG A 127 -11.19 8.26 -3.65
C ARG A 127 -10.58 7.18 -4.52
N VAL A 128 -9.47 7.53 -5.14
CA VAL A 128 -8.66 6.65 -5.98
C VAL A 128 -7.19 6.87 -5.66
N GLY A 129 -6.51 5.82 -5.25
CA GLY A 129 -5.08 5.82 -4.95
C GLY A 129 -4.24 5.25 -6.09
N VAL A 130 -3.05 5.81 -6.30
CA VAL A 130 -2.06 5.31 -7.27
C VAL A 130 -0.70 5.08 -6.63
N THR A 131 0.09 4.18 -7.20
CA THR A 131 1.41 3.85 -6.67
C THR A 131 2.44 4.95 -6.95
N GLY A 132 3.29 5.24 -5.96
CA GLY A 132 4.53 5.99 -6.11
C GLY A 132 5.74 5.17 -5.71
N TYR A 133 6.87 5.33 -6.38
CA TYR A 133 8.08 4.53 -6.13
C TYR A 133 9.22 5.41 -5.61
N PRO A 134 9.60 5.30 -4.32
CA PRO A 134 10.72 6.07 -3.78
C PRO A 134 12.10 5.62 -4.29
N GLU A 135 12.26 4.31 -4.45
CA GLU A 135 13.46 3.70 -5.03
C GLU A 135 13.26 3.51 -6.54
N SER A 136 14.31 3.79 -7.30
CA SER A 136 14.39 3.51 -8.74
C SER A 136 14.06 2.03 -8.98
N HIS A 137 12.98 1.77 -9.71
CA HIS A 137 12.67 0.41 -10.15
C HIS A 137 13.83 -0.05 -11.06
N PRO A 138 14.36 -1.28 -10.93
CA PRO A 138 15.47 -1.76 -11.77
C PRO A 138 15.22 -1.71 -13.29
N LEU A 139 13.97 -1.42 -13.69
CA LEU A 139 13.47 -1.39 -15.06
C LEU A 139 12.94 -0.01 -15.47
N ILE A 140 12.88 0.98 -14.57
CA ILE A 140 12.24 2.28 -14.82
C ILE A 140 13.11 3.40 -14.22
N HIS A 141 13.62 4.29 -15.08
CA HIS A 141 14.38 5.47 -14.66
C HIS A 141 13.54 6.36 -13.73
N ASP A 142 14.16 6.99 -12.74
CA ASP A 142 13.46 7.75 -11.68
C ASP A 142 12.56 8.87 -12.20
N ASP A 143 12.92 9.47 -13.34
CA ASP A 143 12.10 10.51 -13.96
C ASP A 143 10.80 9.95 -14.54
N VAL A 144 10.81 8.70 -15.00
CA VAL A 144 9.64 8.02 -15.56
C VAL A 144 8.66 7.63 -14.45
N THR A 145 9.13 7.30 -13.24
CA THR A 145 8.22 6.97 -12.13
C THR A 145 7.47 8.20 -11.61
N VAL A 146 8.12 9.38 -11.57
CA VAL A 146 7.44 10.63 -11.21
C VAL A 146 6.56 11.13 -12.35
N GLN A 147 6.98 10.99 -13.61
CA GLN A 147 6.12 11.29 -14.75
C GLN A 147 4.85 10.42 -14.74
N ALA A 148 4.99 9.12 -14.45
CA ALA A 148 3.82 8.24 -14.35
C ALA A 148 2.88 8.62 -13.21
N MET A 149 3.38 9.24 -12.13
CA MET A 149 2.51 9.83 -11.09
C MET A 149 1.84 11.10 -11.60
N TRP A 150 2.59 11.95 -12.30
CA TRP A 150 2.08 13.17 -12.92
C TRP A 150 0.94 12.88 -13.89
N ASP A 151 1.10 11.91 -14.80
CA ASP A 151 0.09 11.58 -15.80
C ASP A 151 -1.20 11.02 -15.17
N LYS A 152 -1.09 10.37 -14.01
CA LYS A 152 -2.23 9.80 -13.27
C LYS A 152 -2.93 10.82 -12.37
N ARG A 153 -2.31 11.99 -12.11
CA ARG A 153 -2.77 12.93 -11.08
C ARG A 153 -4.18 13.47 -11.32
N GLU A 154 -4.60 13.56 -12.59
CA GLU A 154 -5.92 14.06 -12.99
C GLU A 154 -7.05 13.06 -12.70
N HIS A 155 -6.70 11.78 -12.49
CA HIS A 155 -7.65 10.69 -12.22
C HIS A 155 -7.48 10.08 -10.83
N ALA A 156 -6.56 10.63 -10.02
CA ALA A 156 -6.21 10.10 -8.71
C ALA A 156 -6.42 11.17 -7.63
N THR A 157 -6.65 10.70 -6.41
CA THR A 157 -6.91 11.54 -5.24
C THR A 157 -5.79 11.48 -4.20
N TYR A 158 -4.93 10.45 -4.26
CA TYR A 158 -3.76 10.32 -3.41
C TYR A 158 -2.73 9.35 -4.01
N VAL A 159 -1.51 9.39 -3.48
CA VAL A 159 -0.42 8.48 -3.82
C VAL A 159 -0.12 7.57 -2.63
N VAL A 160 0.14 6.29 -2.88
CA VAL A 160 0.71 5.36 -1.88
C VAL A 160 2.12 5.02 -2.30
N SER A 161 3.10 5.32 -1.45
CA SER A 161 4.48 4.96 -1.76
C SER A 161 4.71 3.46 -1.58
N ASN A 162 5.52 2.86 -2.45
CA ASN A 162 6.12 1.57 -2.18
C ASN A 162 7.04 1.66 -0.95
N LEU A 163 7.40 0.50 -0.39
CA LEU A 163 8.33 0.44 0.73
C LEU A 163 9.69 1.02 0.35
N CYS A 164 10.22 1.86 1.24
CA CYS A 164 11.58 2.36 1.20
C CYS A 164 12.18 2.26 2.60
N PHE A 165 13.38 1.67 2.68
CA PHE A 165 14.06 1.47 3.96
C PHE A 165 15.18 2.48 4.20
N ASP A 166 15.45 3.33 3.21
CA ASP A 166 16.46 4.37 3.30
C ASP A 166 15.80 5.73 3.59
N PRO A 167 16.07 6.34 4.76
CA PRO A 167 15.45 7.61 5.13
C PRO A 167 15.82 8.75 4.18
N ARG A 168 17.03 8.75 3.63
CA ARG A 168 17.50 9.78 2.70
C ARG A 168 16.76 9.65 1.38
N VAL A 169 16.67 8.43 0.83
CA VAL A 169 15.95 8.18 -0.44
C VAL A 169 14.48 8.59 -0.32
N LEU A 170 13.83 8.25 0.79
CA LEU A 170 12.44 8.62 1.03
C LEU A 170 12.25 10.14 1.12
N GLY A 171 13.10 10.85 1.87
CA GLY A 171 13.02 12.30 1.99
C GLY A 171 13.30 13.02 0.65
N GLU A 172 14.30 12.57 -0.09
CA GLU A 172 14.60 13.11 -1.43
C GLU A 172 13.48 12.84 -2.42
N TRP A 173 12.84 11.67 -2.35
CA TRP A 173 11.69 11.34 -3.18
C TRP A 173 10.50 12.26 -2.92
N LEU A 174 10.14 12.51 -1.65
CA LEU A 174 9.08 13.46 -1.30
C LEU A 174 9.35 14.84 -1.89
N ALA A 175 10.59 15.33 -1.75
CA ALA A 175 11.00 16.61 -2.33
C ALA A 175 10.93 16.60 -3.87
N ARG A 176 11.29 15.49 -4.53
CA ARG A 176 11.17 15.34 -6.00
C ARG A 176 9.73 15.36 -6.48
N VAL A 177 8.83 14.66 -5.79
CA VAL A 177 7.39 14.63 -6.08
C VAL A 177 6.82 16.05 -6.08
N ARG A 178 7.17 16.84 -5.05
CA ARG A 178 6.72 18.23 -4.93
C ARG A 178 7.35 19.18 -5.95
N ARG A 179 8.64 19.03 -6.27
CA ARG A 179 9.30 19.84 -7.32
C ARG A 179 8.74 19.62 -8.73
N ARG A 180 8.01 18.52 -8.93
CA ARG A 180 7.32 18.20 -10.19
C ARG A 180 5.82 18.43 -10.07
N ASP A 181 5.41 19.31 -9.14
CA ASP A 181 4.05 19.79 -8.92
C ASP A 181 3.00 18.69 -8.61
N VAL A 182 3.40 17.44 -8.35
CA VAL A 182 2.46 16.42 -7.89
C VAL A 182 2.05 16.85 -6.48
N THR A 183 0.88 17.47 -6.33
CA THR A 183 0.37 18.01 -5.05
C THR A 183 -0.54 17.03 -4.31
N LEU A 184 -0.80 15.86 -4.90
CA LEU A 184 -1.63 14.83 -4.28
C LEU A 184 -1.10 14.46 -2.88
N PRO A 185 -2.01 14.25 -1.91
CA PRO A 185 -1.64 13.72 -0.60
C PRO A 185 -0.92 12.38 -0.73
N VAL A 186 0.12 12.18 0.08
CA VAL A 186 0.94 10.96 0.03
C VAL A 186 0.72 10.13 1.29
N HIS A 187 0.35 8.86 1.12
CA HIS A 187 0.46 7.84 2.15
C HIS A 187 1.81 7.15 2.04
N VAL A 188 2.65 7.31 3.05
CA VAL A 188 4.02 6.78 3.03
C VAL A 188 4.03 5.33 3.50
N GLY A 189 4.53 4.47 2.63
CA GLY A 189 4.72 3.05 2.87
C GLY A 189 5.80 2.76 3.91
N VAL A 190 5.41 2.13 5.02
CA VAL A 190 6.33 1.71 6.09
C VAL A 190 6.07 0.25 6.44
N ALA A 191 7.12 -0.54 6.56
CA ALA A 191 6.97 -1.93 6.96
C ALA A 191 6.65 -1.99 8.45
N GLY A 192 5.69 -2.83 8.83
CA GLY A 192 5.45 -3.14 10.24
C GLY A 192 6.64 -3.87 10.88
N PRO A 193 6.57 -4.17 12.18
CA PRO A 193 7.53 -5.07 12.81
C PRO A 193 7.34 -6.48 12.23
N VAL A 194 8.34 -6.98 11.52
CA VAL A 194 8.27 -8.28 10.86
C VAL A 194 9.24 -9.25 11.50
N GLN A 195 8.74 -10.36 12.05
CA GLN A 195 9.59 -11.44 12.55
C GLN A 195 10.24 -12.21 11.39
N ARG A 196 11.56 -12.40 11.45
CA ARG A 196 12.37 -13.09 10.42
C ARG A 196 11.86 -14.49 10.10
N ALA A 197 11.55 -15.29 11.13
CA ALA A 197 11.02 -16.64 10.97
C ALA A 197 9.65 -16.66 10.26
N LYS A 198 8.87 -15.59 10.44
CA LYS A 198 7.51 -15.46 9.89
C LYS A 198 7.54 -14.98 8.44
N LEU A 199 8.54 -14.19 8.03
CA LEU A 199 8.84 -13.92 6.61
C LEU A 199 9.13 -15.20 5.84
N LEU A 200 9.97 -16.07 6.42
CA LEU A 200 10.36 -17.32 5.77
C LEU A 200 9.18 -18.29 5.63
N SER A 201 8.32 -18.39 6.66
CA SER A 201 7.10 -19.20 6.58
C SER A 201 5.97 -18.58 5.74
N MET A 202 6.01 -17.28 5.49
CA MET A 202 5.11 -16.64 4.52
C MET A 202 5.51 -16.96 3.10
N ALA A 203 6.81 -16.94 2.78
CA ALA A 203 7.29 -17.40 1.49
C ALA A 203 6.73 -18.81 1.20
N THR A 204 6.89 -19.75 2.12
CA THR A 204 6.38 -21.13 1.92
C THR A 204 4.86 -21.22 1.76
N LYS A 205 4.07 -20.37 2.43
CA LYS A 205 2.59 -20.33 2.31
C LYS A 205 2.07 -19.62 1.07
N ILE A 206 2.88 -18.72 0.50
CA ILE A 206 2.63 -18.06 -0.78
C ILE A 206 3.04 -19.04 -1.91
N GLY A 207 3.78 -20.11 -1.62
CA GLY A 207 4.15 -21.15 -2.59
C GLY A 207 5.52 -20.89 -3.20
N VAL A 208 6.17 -21.96 -3.69
CA VAL A 208 7.60 -21.95 -4.02
C VAL A 208 7.94 -20.99 -5.18
N GLY A 209 7.08 -20.90 -6.20
CA GLY A 209 7.26 -19.96 -7.32
C GLY A 209 6.93 -18.49 -6.97
N GLU A 210 5.90 -18.26 -6.14
CA GLU A 210 5.57 -16.91 -5.64
C GLU A 210 6.65 -16.42 -4.67
N SER A 211 7.26 -17.31 -3.88
CA SER A 211 8.39 -16.99 -3.00
C SER A 211 9.54 -16.41 -3.78
N THR A 212 9.95 -17.03 -4.89
CA THR A 212 11.12 -16.59 -5.66
C THR A 212 10.88 -15.26 -6.36
N ARG A 213 9.68 -14.99 -6.89
CA ARG A 213 9.31 -13.69 -7.48
C ARG A 213 9.14 -12.58 -6.44
N PHE A 214 8.54 -12.91 -5.29
CA PHE A 214 8.45 -12.01 -4.14
C PHE A 214 9.86 -11.71 -3.58
N LEU A 215 10.71 -12.72 -3.44
CA LEU A 215 12.11 -12.62 -3.00
C LEU A 215 12.97 -11.79 -3.96
N THR A 216 12.81 -11.91 -5.28
CA THR A 216 13.61 -11.14 -6.25
C THR A 216 13.20 -9.68 -6.31
N ARG A 217 11.90 -9.36 -6.25
CA ARG A 217 11.41 -7.98 -6.26
C ARG A 217 11.55 -7.26 -4.92
N HIS A 218 11.65 -8.02 -3.84
CA HIS A 218 11.89 -7.53 -2.50
C HIS A 218 13.26 -7.98 -1.97
N ALA A 219 14.21 -8.25 -2.86
CA ALA A 219 15.54 -8.73 -2.50
C ALA A 219 16.26 -7.75 -1.56
N SER A 220 16.07 -6.44 -1.79
CA SER A 220 16.54 -5.38 -0.89
C SER A 220 15.91 -5.47 0.50
N TRP A 221 14.66 -5.94 0.61
CA TRP A 221 13.98 -6.18 1.89
C TRP A 221 14.64 -7.35 2.60
N PHE A 222 14.81 -8.51 1.94
CA PHE A 222 15.42 -9.69 2.57
C PHE A 222 16.86 -9.45 3.02
N VAL A 223 17.67 -8.77 2.21
CA VAL A 223 19.04 -8.40 2.59
C VAL A 223 19.06 -7.47 3.81
N ARG A 224 18.17 -6.46 3.87
CA ARG A 224 18.10 -5.53 5.02
C ARG A 224 17.47 -6.15 6.27
N PHE A 225 16.50 -7.04 6.13
CA PHE A 225 15.92 -7.80 7.25
C PHE A 225 16.89 -8.87 7.77
N ALA A 226 17.74 -9.44 6.91
CA ALA A 226 18.80 -10.40 7.27
C ALA A 226 20.05 -9.74 7.88
N ALA A 227 20.28 -8.44 7.66
CA ALA A 227 21.42 -7.72 8.20
C ALA A 227 21.50 -7.78 9.75
N PRO A 228 22.70 -7.85 10.36
CA PRO A 228 22.85 -7.84 11.82
C PRO A 228 22.19 -6.58 12.42
N GLY A 229 21.29 -6.77 13.40
CA GLY A 229 20.55 -5.67 14.06
C GLY A 229 19.07 -5.51 13.68
N GLY A 230 18.60 -6.15 12.59
CA GLY A 230 17.18 -6.18 12.22
C GLY A 230 16.63 -4.86 11.66
N TYR A 231 15.42 -4.91 11.10
CA TYR A 231 14.68 -3.71 10.69
C TYR A 231 13.91 -3.15 11.89
N ALA A 232 14.11 -1.86 12.16
CA ALA A 232 13.38 -1.11 13.18
C ALA A 232 12.58 0.01 12.49
N PRO A 233 11.24 -0.13 12.37
CA PRO A 233 10.40 0.91 11.76
C PRO A 233 10.59 2.28 12.43
N GLU A 234 10.78 2.29 13.76
CA GLU A 234 11.05 3.48 14.57
C GLU A 234 12.29 4.25 14.11
N LYS A 235 13.37 3.54 13.74
CA LYS A 235 14.60 4.18 13.28
C LYS A 235 14.41 4.87 11.93
N LEU A 236 13.61 4.28 11.05
CA LEU A 236 13.24 4.90 9.77
C LEU A 236 12.38 6.15 10.02
N LEU A 237 11.33 6.02 10.84
CA LEU A 237 10.41 7.10 11.17
C LEU A 237 11.15 8.28 11.82
N ASN A 238 11.96 8.03 12.84
CA ASN A 238 12.73 9.09 13.53
C ASN A 238 13.72 9.79 12.59
N ARG A 239 14.38 9.03 11.69
CA ARG A 239 15.33 9.62 10.72
C ARG A 239 14.66 10.36 9.58
N THR A 240 13.40 10.06 9.28
CA THR A 240 12.61 10.73 8.23
C THR A 240 11.61 11.73 8.76
N GLU A 241 11.49 11.86 10.08
CA GLU A 241 10.47 12.65 10.76
C GLU A 241 10.34 14.06 10.20
N LYS A 242 11.45 14.79 10.06
CA LYS A 242 11.43 16.15 9.49
C LYS A 242 10.82 16.17 8.09
N ALA A 243 11.17 15.21 7.22
CA ALA A 243 10.62 15.14 5.87
C ALA A 243 9.14 14.72 5.87
N LEU A 244 8.75 13.79 6.75
CA LEU A 244 7.38 13.29 6.82
C LEU A 244 6.40 14.29 7.45
N THR A 245 6.88 15.13 8.36
CA THR A 245 6.06 16.07 9.13
C THR A 245 6.09 17.49 8.58
N ASP A 246 6.95 17.77 7.59
CA ASP A 246 6.94 19.02 6.84
C ASP A 246 5.60 19.13 6.06
N PRO A 247 4.78 20.16 6.31
CA PRO A 247 3.54 20.37 5.56
C PRO A 247 3.75 20.44 4.04
N ALA A 248 4.90 20.95 3.58
CA ALA A 248 5.24 21.01 2.16
C ALA A 248 5.36 19.62 1.52
N SER A 249 5.72 18.59 2.31
CA SER A 249 5.78 17.20 1.85
C SER A 249 4.40 16.59 1.64
N GLY A 250 3.32 17.19 2.17
CA GLY A 250 1.93 16.74 1.99
C GLY A 250 1.69 15.26 2.29
N VAL A 251 2.35 14.74 3.33
CA VAL A 251 2.16 13.38 3.81
C VAL A 251 0.85 13.35 4.61
N ALA A 252 -0.12 12.58 4.13
CA ALA A 252 -1.43 12.45 4.76
C ALA A 252 -1.50 11.38 5.84
N GLY A 253 -0.54 10.44 5.85
CA GLY A 253 -0.52 9.35 6.82
C GLY A 253 0.44 8.24 6.42
N LEU A 254 0.43 7.16 7.20
CA LEU A 254 1.28 6.00 6.96
C LEU A 254 0.46 4.83 6.38
N HIS A 255 1.02 4.17 5.38
CA HIS A 255 0.51 2.90 4.86
C HIS A 255 1.39 1.78 5.40
N LEU A 256 0.89 1.05 6.39
CA LEU A 256 1.66 0.05 7.11
C LEU A 256 1.48 -1.32 6.43
N PHE A 257 2.58 -1.82 5.89
CA PHE A 257 2.67 -3.17 5.35
C PHE A 257 2.75 -4.15 6.52
N THR A 258 1.62 -4.75 6.87
CA THR A 258 1.54 -5.66 8.03
C THR A 258 2.19 -7.00 7.76
N PHE A 259 2.29 -7.39 6.48
CA PHE A 259 2.64 -8.75 6.07
C PHE A 259 1.80 -9.80 6.84
N ASN A 260 0.51 -9.56 7.08
CA ASN A 260 -0.36 -10.42 7.90
C ASN A 260 0.12 -10.72 9.35
N GLN A 261 1.10 -9.95 9.85
CA GLN A 261 1.47 -9.81 11.26
C GLN A 261 0.69 -8.63 11.85
N ILE A 262 -0.62 -8.71 11.72
CA ILE A 262 -1.58 -7.64 12.04
C ILE A 262 -1.54 -7.31 13.54
N ALA A 263 -1.57 -8.33 14.39
CA ALA A 263 -1.56 -8.18 15.83
C ALA A 263 -0.25 -7.54 16.32
N GLU A 264 0.87 -7.97 15.75
CA GLU A 264 2.19 -7.43 16.05
C GLU A 264 2.31 -5.96 15.60
N THR A 265 1.78 -5.64 14.42
CA THR A 265 1.78 -4.27 13.89
C THR A 265 0.96 -3.32 14.76
N GLU A 266 -0.24 -3.71 15.17
CA GLU A 266 -1.07 -2.87 16.06
C GLU A 266 -0.45 -2.72 17.45
N ARG A 267 0.06 -3.80 18.05
CA ARG A 267 0.74 -3.71 19.36
C ARG A 267 1.94 -2.77 19.31
N TRP A 268 2.74 -2.85 18.25
CA TRP A 268 3.85 -1.95 18.05
C TRP A 268 3.41 -0.49 17.90
N ARG A 269 2.40 -0.22 17.07
CA ARG A 269 1.86 1.13 16.88
C ARG A 269 1.37 1.71 18.19
N ARG A 270 0.61 0.96 18.98
CA ARG A 270 0.12 1.40 20.30
C ARG A 270 1.25 1.69 21.27
N SER A 271 2.20 0.77 21.40
CA SER A 271 3.37 0.98 22.26
C SER A 271 4.21 2.19 21.85
N LEU A 272 4.31 2.48 20.55
CA LEU A 272 4.99 3.68 20.07
C LEU A 272 4.18 4.95 20.34
N LEU A 273 2.85 4.91 20.18
CA LEU A 273 1.97 6.01 20.58
C LEU A 273 2.12 6.31 22.07
N ASP A 274 1.98 5.32 22.95
CA ASP A 274 2.07 5.50 24.41
C ASP A 274 3.40 6.14 24.83
N ARG A 275 4.52 5.73 24.22
CA ARG A 275 5.85 6.32 24.46
C ARG A 275 6.00 7.76 23.96
N LEU A 276 5.21 8.17 22.97
CA LEU A 276 5.18 9.56 22.47
C LEU A 276 4.16 10.43 23.23
N GLU A 277 3.32 9.81 24.08
CA GLU A 277 2.34 10.49 24.93
C GLU A 277 2.85 10.80 26.33
N GLY A 278 3.75 9.96 26.87
CA GLY A 278 4.50 10.22 28.10
C GLY A 278 5.68 11.16 27.89
#